data_AF-A0A538A7V4-F1
#
_entry.id   AF-A0A538A7V4-F1
#
_cell.length_a   1.000
_cell.length_b   1.000
_cell.length_c   1.000
_cell.angle_alpha   90.00
_cell.angle_beta   90.00
_cell.angle_gamma   90.00
#
_symmetry.space_group_name_H-M   'P 1'
#
loop_
_entity.id
_entity.type
_entity.pdbx_description
1 polymer ?
#
loop_
_entity_poly.entity_id
_entity_poly.type
_entity_poly.pdbx_seq_one_letter_code
_entity_poly.pdbx_strand_id
1 'polypeptide(L)' 'MDVTEVVRGCPWEVETTTIGELLRSQRRWGRTRVRKFLSSLALNENRELGRLTERQRTVLAAELAAKHNRRR' A
#
# COMPACT_ATOMS: atom_id res chain seq x y z
N MET A 1 0.53 0.55 -14.40
CA MET A 1 1.46 0.19 -13.31
C MET A 1 0.64 -0.35 -12.16
N ASP A 2 0.96 -1.52 -11.63
CA ASP A 2 0.23 -2.11 -10.50
C ASP A 2 0.70 -1.45 -9.19
N VAL A 3 -0.22 -1.18 -8.26
CA VAL A 3 0.10 -0.67 -6.92
C VAL A 3 1.05 -1.60 -6.17
N THR A 4 1.02 -2.91 -6.46
CA THR A 4 1.95 -3.89 -5.89
C THR A 4 3.41 -3.60 -6.31
N GLU A 5 3.63 -3.28 -7.59
CA GLU A 5 4.93 -2.93 -8.15
C GLU A 5 5.42 -1.58 -7.61
N VAL A 6 4.51 -0.59 -7.53
CA VAL A 6 4.80 0.74 -6.95
C VAL A 6 5.31 0.60 -5.52
N VAL A 7 4.59 -0.16 -4.68
CA VAL A 7 4.96 -0.35 -3.28
C VAL A 7 6.29 -1.09 -3.14
N ARG A 8 6.54 -2.11 -3.97
CA ARG A 8 7.78 -2.89 -3.93
C ARG A 8 8.98 -2.04 -4.35
N GLY A 9 8.85 -1.32 -5.46
CA GLY A 9 9.92 -0.51 -6.03
C GLY A 9 10.15 0.81 -5.29
N CYS A 10 9.11 1.38 -4.66
CA CYS A 10 9.13 2.69 -4.03
C CYS A 10 9.85 3.74 -4.89
N PRO A 11 9.36 4.02 -6.11
CA PRO A 11 9.99 5.00 -6.97
C PRO A 11 9.89 6.40 -6.32
N TRP A 12 10.84 7.28 -6.67
CA TRP A 12 11.03 8.56 -5.99
C TRP A 12 9.77 9.45 -6.03
N GLU A 13 8.94 9.33 -7.07
CA GLU A 13 7.70 10.10 -7.25
C GLU A 13 6.67 9.86 -6.14
N VAL A 14 6.69 8.68 -5.51
CA VAL A 14 5.74 8.28 -4.46
C VAL A 14 6.41 8.14 -3.09
N GLU A 15 7.70 8.46 -2.99
CA GLU A 15 8.47 8.28 -1.76
C GLU A 15 7.86 9.09 -0.61
N THR A 16 7.42 10.31 -0.91
CA THR A 16 6.77 11.25 0.03
C THR A 16 5.25 11.07 0.11
N THR A 17 4.66 10.21 -0.73
CA THR A 17 3.22 9.94 -0.67
C THR A 17 2.93 9.03 0.50
N THR A 18 1.89 9.37 1.29
CA THR A 18 1.48 8.48 2.37
C THR A 18 0.89 7.19 1.81
N ILE A 19 1.12 6.07 2.49
CA ILE A 19 0.54 4.78 2.06
C ILE A 19 -0.99 4.84 2.02
N GLY A 20 -1.62 5.66 2.87
CA GLY A 20 -3.06 5.88 2.88
C GLY A 20 -3.55 6.63 1.64
N GLU A 21 -2.81 7.63 1.16
CA GLU A 21 -3.13 8.34 -0.08
C GLU A 21 -2.89 7.46 -1.30
N LEU A 22 -1.74 6.80 -1.38
CA LEU A 22 -1.40 5.90 -2.48
C LEU A 22 -2.49 4.84 -2.71
N LEU A 23 -2.95 4.21 -1.62
CA LEU A 23 -4.02 3.21 -1.70
C LEU A 23 -5.36 3.84 -2.07
N ARG A 24 -5.71 5.03 -1.54
CA ARG A 24 -6.97 5.71 -1.86
C ARG A 24 -7.06 6.16 -3.32
N SER A 25 -5.93 6.42 -3.97
CA SER A 25 -5.86 6.70 -5.41
C SER A 25 -6.23 5.50 -6.28
N GLN A 26 -6.33 4.29 -5.70
CA GLN A 26 -6.72 3.08 -6.42
C GLN A 26 -8.23 2.87 -6.43
N ARG A 27 -8.76 2.29 -7.52
CA ARG A 27 -10.20 2.00 -7.65
C ARG A 27 -10.66 1.04 -6.53
N ARG A 28 -11.79 1.36 -5.88
CA ARG A 28 -12.42 0.58 -4.77
C ARG A 28 -11.63 0.54 -3.45
N TRP A 29 -10.74 1.49 -3.23
CA TRP A 29 -9.99 1.67 -1.98
C TRP A 29 -10.44 2.90 -1.19
N GLY A 30 -11.71 2.92 -0.77
CA GLY A 30 -12.22 3.97 0.11
C GLY A 30 -11.57 3.96 1.50
N ARG A 31 -11.76 5.07 2.25
CA ARG A 31 -11.14 5.33 3.57
C ARG A 31 -11.23 4.15 4.55
N THR A 32 -12.42 3.60 4.75
CA THR A 32 -12.63 2.46 5.67
C THR A 32 -11.84 1.22 5.26
N ARG A 33 -11.73 0.97 3.96
CA ARG A 33 -11.02 -0.21 3.43
C ARG A 33 -9.52 -0.08 3.58
N VAL A 34 -8.99 1.12 3.36
CA VAL A 34 -7.57 1.44 3.56
C VAL A 34 -7.21 1.28 5.03
N ARG A 35 -7.96 1.91 5.93
CA ARG A 35 -7.74 1.80 7.38
C ARG A 35 -7.72 0.33 7.83
N LYS A 36 -8.77 -0.45 7.52
CA LYS A 36 -8.85 -1.86 7.93
C LYS A 36 -7.67 -2.70 7.41
N PHE A 37 -7.27 -2.46 6.17
CA PHE A 37 -6.17 -3.19 5.54
C PHE A 37 -4.81 -2.85 6.13
N LEU A 38 -4.54 -1.57 6.39
CA LEU A 38 -3.26 -1.16 6.98
C LEU A 38 -3.18 -1.54 8.46
N SER A 39 -4.30 -1.43 9.20
CA SER A 39 -4.38 -1.91 10.57
C SER A 39 -4.08 -3.41 10.69
N SER A 40 -4.52 -4.26 9.75
CA SER A 40 -4.18 -5.69 9.78
C SER A 40 -2.68 -5.97 9.56
N LEU A 41 -1.93 -5.00 9.05
CA LEU A 41 -0.48 -5.08 8.84
C LEU A 41 0.32 -4.26 9.85
N ALA A 42 -0.35 -3.72 10.89
CA ALA A 42 0.23 -2.78 11.85
C ALA A 42 0.93 -1.57 11.17
N LEU A 43 0.41 -1.10 10.04
CA LEU A 43 0.92 0.06 9.32
C LEU A 43 0.05 1.30 9.58
N ASN A 44 0.70 2.44 9.76
CA ASN A 44 0.05 3.73 9.92
C ASN A 44 -0.23 4.35 8.54
N GLU A 45 -1.49 4.67 8.24
CA GLU A 45 -1.90 5.22 6.95
C GLU A 45 -1.27 6.59 6.60
N ASN A 46 -0.81 7.34 7.61
CA ASN A 46 -0.13 8.63 7.44
C ASN A 46 1.38 8.49 7.23
N ARG A 47 1.92 7.26 7.26
CA ARG A 47 3.33 7.01 7.01
C ARG A 47 3.61 7.12 5.51
N GLU A 48 4.63 7.89 5.15
CA GLU A 48 5.16 7.95 3.78
C GLU A 48 5.68 6.59 3.32
N LEU A 49 5.51 6.26 2.03
CA LEU A 49 5.96 4.99 1.48
C LEU A 49 7.49 4.82 1.60
N GLY A 50 8.26 5.89 1.39
CA GLY A 50 9.72 5.90 1.53
C GLY A 50 10.21 5.62 2.94
N ARG A 51 9.38 5.88 3.95
CA ARG A 51 9.72 5.65 5.37
C ARG A 51 9.46 4.21 5.83
N LEU A 52 8.93 3.36 4.96
CA LEU A 52 8.76 1.94 5.24
C LEU A 52 10.07 1.20 4.99
N THR A 53 10.37 0.23 5.84
CA THR A 53 11.47 -0.69 5.60
C THR A 53 11.16 -1.58 4.40
N GLU A 54 12.19 -2.14 3.76
CA GLU A 54 12.01 -3.08 2.66
C GLU A 54 11.08 -4.25 3.04
N ARG A 55 11.28 -4.82 4.24
CA ARG A 55 10.40 -5.86 4.80
C ARG A 55 8.93 -5.43 4.86
N GLN A 56 8.65 -4.21 5.34
CA GLN A 56 7.29 -3.69 5.41
C GLN A 56 6.68 -3.51 4.02
N ARG A 57 7.47 -3.03 3.04
CA ARG A 57 7.03 -2.90 1.64
C ARG A 57 6.78 -4.27 1.00
N THR A 58 7.62 -5.28 1.26
CA THR A 58 7.41 -6.64 0.77
C THR A 58 6.11 -7.24 1.31
N VAL A 59 5.85 -7.13 2.61
CA VAL A 59 4.61 -7.61 3.23
C VAL A 59 3.40 -6.90 2.65
N LEU A 60 3.46 -5.57 2.54
CA LEU A 60 2.38 -4.76 1.96
C LEU A 60 2.09 -5.17 0.51
N ALA A 61 3.12 -5.33 -0.32
CA ALA A 61 2.98 -5.74 -1.71
C ALA A 61 2.40 -7.16 -1.85
N ALA A 62 2.84 -8.11 -1.02
CA ALA A 62 2.32 -9.48 -1.03
C ALA A 62 0.82 -9.52 -0.69
N GLU A 63 0.39 -8.77 0.32
CA GLU A 63 -1.02 -8.70 0.73
C GLU A 63 -1.89 -7.98 -0.30
N LEU A 64 -1.36 -6.95 -0.96
CA LEU A 64 -2.02 -6.30 -2.09
C LEU A 64 -2.22 -7.27 -3.25
N ALA A 65 -1.21 -8.07 -3.60
CA ALA A 65 -1.27 -9.07 -4.65
C ALA A 65 -2.29 -10.18 -4.32
N ALA A 66 -2.26 -10.70 -3.09
CA ALA A 66 -3.23 -11.69 -2.61
C ALA A 66 -4.67 -11.17 -2.70
N LYS A 67 -4.90 -9.92 -2.32
CA LYS A 67 -6.21 -9.26 -2.39
C LYS A 67 -6.67 -8.98 -3.83
N HIS A 68 -5.73 -8.74 -4.75
CA HIS A 68 -6.04 -8.62 -6.17
C HIS A 68 -6.46 -9.99 -6.75
N ASN A 69 -5.74 -11.05 -6.37
CA ASN A 69 -6.05 -12.41 -6.84
C ASN A 69 -7.41 -12.91 -6.34
N ARG A 70 -7.80 -12.62 -5.09
CA ARG A 70 -9.14 -12.95 -4.54
C ARG A 70 -10.32 -12.24 -5.22
N ARG A 71 -10.06 -11.25 -6.08
CA ARG A 71 -11.08 -10.46 -6.78
C ARG A 71 -11.24 -10.83 -8.26
N ARG A 72 -10.32 -11.64 -8.80
CA ARG A 72 -10.45 -12.29 -10.10
C ARG A 72 -11.17 -13.61 -9.91
#